data_AF-A0A9D6G1Y1-F1
#
_entry.id   AF-A0A9D6G1Y1-F1
#
_cell.length_a   1.000
_cell.length_b   1.000
_cell.length_c   1.000
_cell.angle_alpha   90.00
_cell.angle_beta   90.00
_cell.angle_gamma   90.00
#
_symmetry.space_group_name_H-M   'P 1'
#
loop_
_entity.id
_entity.type
_entity.pdbx_description
1 polymer ?
#
loop_
_entity_poly.entity_id
_entity_poly.type
_entity_poly.pdbx_seq_one_letter_code
_entity_poly.pdbx_strand_id
1 'polypeptide(L)'
;RDTGLSVTSSGLPITESDLFDATNNCLQDSGVCSDEQKAAASANLLAAKGWFVTLAPGEKNVGTATTISGTTLFNTNQPSATAGGGACGSNLGIARSYLLSYKDATATTDVNATGTVTTADRYTVHAGGGFLPSPVPVIVTIAGKKYQAVISGTSVQNPGGLTLETRIRTYWRRKIE
;
A
#
# COMPACT_ATOMS: atom_id res chain seq x y z
N ARG A 1 33.08 21.80 -0.39
CA ARG A 1 32.84 21.90 1.06
C ARG A 1 31.33 22.00 1.22
N ASP A 2 30.67 20.87 1.45
CA ASP A 2 29.22 20.77 1.53
C ASP A 2 28.80 21.15 2.95
N THR A 3 28.02 22.22 3.11
CA THR A 3 27.86 22.94 4.38
C THR A 3 26.83 22.32 5.33
N GLY A 4 26.25 21.16 5.02
CA GLY A 4 25.31 20.48 5.92
C GLY A 4 24.08 21.31 6.30
N LEU A 5 23.81 22.38 5.55
CA LEU A 5 22.60 23.17 5.68
C LEU A 5 21.53 22.45 4.87
N SER A 6 20.45 22.06 5.55
CA SER A 6 19.17 21.80 4.88
C SER A 6 18.96 22.90 3.85
N VAL A 7 18.86 22.54 2.57
CA VAL A 7 18.46 23.48 1.53
C VAL A 7 17.16 24.07 2.05
N THR A 8 17.13 25.38 2.32
CA THR A 8 15.89 26.07 2.68
C THR A 8 14.92 25.78 1.54
N SER A 9 13.95 24.89 1.78
CA SER A 9 13.02 24.49 0.75
C SER A 9 12.28 25.76 0.33
N SER A 10 12.60 26.28 -0.84
CA SER A 10 11.96 27.46 -1.42
C SER A 10 10.53 27.17 -1.88
N GLY A 11 9.96 26.03 -1.48
CA GLY A 11 8.60 25.61 -1.78
C GLY A 11 7.68 25.94 -0.62
N LEU A 12 6.50 26.46 -0.96
CA LEU A 12 5.37 26.48 -0.03
C LEU A 12 5.11 25.05 0.48
N PRO A 13 4.63 24.89 1.73
CA PRO A 13 4.26 23.59 2.24
C PRO A 13 3.20 22.95 1.32
N ILE A 14 3.39 21.67 1.01
CA ILE A 14 2.39 20.88 0.27
C ILE A 14 1.24 20.58 1.24
N THR A 15 0.01 20.88 0.82
CA THR A 15 -1.22 20.56 1.57
C THR A 15 -2.01 19.49 0.83
N GLU A 16 -3.07 18.95 1.46
CA GLU A 16 -3.96 17.98 0.80
C GLU A 16 -4.61 18.55 -0.47
N SER A 17 -4.81 19.87 -0.57
CA SER A 17 -5.33 20.50 -1.79
C SER A 17 -4.37 20.47 -2.98
N ASP A 18 -3.07 20.23 -2.74
CA ASP A 18 -2.08 20.01 -3.80
C ASP A 18 -2.05 18.54 -4.28
N LEU A 19 -2.77 17.64 -3.59
CA LEU A 19 -2.76 16.20 -3.84
C LEU A 19 -4.07 15.76 -4.48
N PHE A 20 -3.99 14.75 -5.33
CA PHE A 20 -5.16 14.10 -5.91
C PHE A 20 -5.82 13.17 -4.87
N ASP A 21 -7.12 13.33 -4.66
CA ASP A 21 -7.92 12.42 -3.83
C ASP A 21 -8.24 11.14 -4.61
N ALA A 22 -7.54 10.05 -4.30
CA ALA A 22 -7.75 8.73 -4.90
C ALA A 22 -8.68 7.83 -4.06
N THR A 23 -9.40 8.38 -3.08
CA THR A 23 -10.23 7.61 -2.14
C THR A 23 -11.29 6.75 -2.85
N ASN A 24 -11.96 7.30 -3.86
CA ASN A 24 -12.99 6.58 -4.61
C ASN A 24 -12.45 5.63 -5.69
N ASN A 25 -11.13 5.61 -5.94
CA ASN A 25 -10.47 4.83 -6.98
C ASN A 25 -11.08 5.02 -8.40
N CYS A 26 -11.52 6.25 -8.70
CA CYS A 26 -12.14 6.61 -9.98
C CYS A 26 -11.28 6.23 -11.19
N LEU A 27 -9.96 6.16 -11.03
CA LEU A 27 -8.99 5.79 -12.08
C LEU A 27 -9.14 4.36 -12.60
N GLN A 28 -9.68 3.45 -11.79
CA GLN A 28 -9.78 2.02 -12.11
C GLN A 28 -11.23 1.54 -12.12
N ASP A 29 -12.07 2.03 -11.22
CA ASP A 29 -13.39 1.49 -10.97
C ASP A 29 -14.46 2.00 -11.94
N SER A 30 -14.88 1.14 -12.88
CA SER A 30 -15.99 1.43 -13.81
C SER A 30 -17.38 1.38 -13.16
N GLY A 31 -17.50 0.83 -11.96
CA GLY A 31 -18.75 0.87 -11.19
C GLY A 31 -18.94 2.21 -10.46
N VAL A 32 -17.86 2.97 -10.28
CA VAL A 32 -17.87 4.27 -9.57
C VAL A 32 -17.81 5.45 -10.54
N CYS A 33 -17.09 5.32 -11.66
CA CYS A 33 -16.85 6.41 -12.60
C CYS A 33 -17.05 6.00 -14.06
N SER A 34 -17.61 6.92 -14.86
CA SER A 34 -17.66 6.83 -16.32
C SER A 34 -16.27 6.99 -16.95
N ASP A 35 -16.15 6.69 -18.24
CA ASP A 35 -14.89 6.81 -18.98
C ASP A 35 -14.42 8.28 -19.07
N GLU A 36 -15.34 9.24 -19.17
CA GLU A 36 -15.03 10.66 -19.14
C GLU A 36 -14.47 11.08 -17.76
N GLN A 37 -15.05 10.55 -16.68
CA GLN A 37 -14.58 10.81 -15.31
C GLN A 37 -13.21 10.19 -15.06
N LYS A 38 -12.93 9.00 -15.62
CA LYS A 38 -11.61 8.37 -15.60
C LYS A 38 -10.55 9.21 -16.30
N ALA A 39 -10.87 9.71 -17.49
CA ALA A 39 -9.97 10.58 -18.24
C ALA A 39 -9.66 11.89 -17.48
N ALA A 40 -10.68 12.50 -16.88
CA ALA A 40 -10.51 13.69 -16.04
C ALA A 40 -9.68 13.40 -14.78
N ALA A 41 -9.94 12.28 -14.10
CA ALA A 41 -9.16 11.85 -12.93
C ALA A 41 -7.68 11.64 -13.27
N SER A 42 -7.38 11.04 -14.43
CA SER A 42 -6.01 10.85 -14.90
C SER A 42 -5.31 12.19 -15.15
N ALA A 43 -5.99 13.14 -15.80
CA ALA A 43 -5.45 14.48 -15.99
C ALA A 43 -5.22 15.23 -14.67
N ASN A 44 -6.15 15.11 -13.72
CA ASN A 44 -6.03 15.74 -12.40
C ASN A 44 -4.86 15.15 -11.59
N LEU A 45 -4.66 13.84 -11.63
CA LEU A 45 -3.51 13.19 -10.98
C LEU A 45 -2.18 13.67 -11.59
N LEU A 46 -2.10 13.81 -12.92
CA LEU A 46 -0.89 14.31 -13.59
C LEU A 46 -0.56 15.77 -13.25
N ALA A 47 -1.58 16.58 -12.94
CA ALA A 47 -1.42 17.96 -12.51
C ALA A 47 -1.11 18.11 -11.01
N ALA A 48 -1.44 17.10 -10.19
CA ALA A 48 -1.24 17.11 -8.75
C ALA A 48 0.23 16.85 -8.35
N LYS A 49 0.60 17.25 -7.14
CA LYS A 49 1.95 17.00 -6.58
C LYS A 49 2.09 15.60 -5.95
N GLY A 50 1.05 14.80 -6.02
CA GLY A 50 0.95 13.45 -5.44
C GLY A 50 -0.51 13.04 -5.28
N TRP A 51 -0.75 12.01 -4.49
CA TRP A 51 -2.10 11.52 -4.19
C TRP A 51 -2.24 11.14 -2.72
N PHE A 52 -3.47 11.06 -2.25
CA PHE A 52 -3.81 10.46 -0.96
C PHE A 52 -5.01 9.52 -1.09
N VAL A 53 -5.14 8.62 -0.12
CA VAL A 53 -6.34 7.80 0.07
C VAL A 53 -6.79 7.99 1.51
N THR A 54 -8.03 8.40 1.68
CA THR A 54 -8.66 8.46 3.00
C THR A 54 -9.03 7.05 3.45
N LEU A 55 -8.46 6.62 4.57
CA LEU A 55 -8.80 5.34 5.20
C LEU A 55 -10.18 5.42 5.87
N ALA A 56 -10.75 4.27 6.23
CA ALA A 56 -12.04 4.25 6.92
C ALA A 56 -11.98 5.04 8.24
N PRO A 57 -13.11 5.57 8.75
CA PRO A 57 -13.13 6.27 10.01
C PRO A 57 -12.52 5.44 11.15
N GLY A 58 -11.54 6.02 11.84
CA GLY A 58 -10.80 5.38 12.93
C GLY A 58 -9.68 4.41 12.48
N GLU A 59 -9.57 4.12 11.19
CA GLU A 59 -8.52 3.27 10.66
C GLU A 59 -7.16 3.97 10.63
N LYS A 60 -6.11 3.26 11.04
CA LYS A 60 -4.74 3.76 11.08
C LYS A 60 -3.77 2.74 10.53
N ASN A 61 -2.72 3.22 9.86
CA ASN A 61 -1.57 2.41 9.50
C ASN A 61 -0.78 2.02 10.77
N VAL A 62 -0.40 0.76 10.89
CA VAL A 62 0.16 0.17 12.12
C VAL A 62 1.58 -0.36 11.93
N GLY A 63 2.16 -0.20 10.73
CA GLY A 63 3.52 -0.64 10.41
C GLY A 63 4.20 0.26 9.37
N THR A 64 5.36 -0.17 8.88
CA THR A 64 6.03 0.50 7.77
C THR A 64 5.42 0.06 6.44
N ALA A 65 5.38 0.97 5.46
CA ALA A 65 5.06 0.62 4.08
C ALA A 65 6.28 0.04 3.36
N THR A 66 6.05 -0.93 2.48
CA THR A 66 7.06 -1.55 1.62
C THR A 66 6.63 -1.44 0.17
N THR A 67 7.42 -0.75 -0.64
CA THR A 67 7.18 -0.63 -2.09
C THR A 67 8.08 -1.57 -2.88
N ILE A 68 7.49 -2.36 -3.76
CA ILE A 68 8.16 -3.37 -4.58
C ILE A 68 7.39 -3.59 -5.88
N SER A 69 8.09 -3.65 -7.01
CA SER A 69 7.48 -3.90 -8.33
C SER A 69 6.35 -2.93 -8.72
N GLY A 70 6.34 -1.71 -8.15
CA GLY A 70 5.27 -0.73 -8.38
C GLY A 70 4.06 -0.86 -7.44
N THR A 71 4.07 -1.83 -6.52
CA THR A 71 3.04 -1.98 -5.48
C THR A 71 3.60 -1.53 -4.13
N THR A 72 2.88 -0.65 -3.46
CA THR A 72 3.11 -0.26 -2.06
C THR A 72 2.18 -1.08 -1.17
N LEU A 73 2.80 -1.86 -0.27
CA LEU A 73 2.11 -2.68 0.71
C LEU A 73 2.25 -2.10 2.11
N PHE A 74 1.16 -2.02 2.85
CA PHE A 74 1.14 -1.57 4.25
C PHE A 74 -0.07 -2.16 4.96
N ASN A 75 -0.03 -2.17 6.29
CA ASN A 75 -1.09 -2.76 7.09
C ASN A 75 -1.78 -1.71 7.95
N THR A 76 -3.08 -1.85 8.10
CA THR A 76 -3.90 -0.98 8.93
C THR A 76 -4.68 -1.79 9.96
N ASN A 77 -5.13 -1.10 11.00
CA ASN A 77 -6.15 -1.58 11.90
C ASN A 77 -7.24 -0.52 12.04
N GLN A 78 -8.49 -0.96 12.05
CA GLN A 78 -9.66 -0.14 12.33
C GLN A 78 -10.38 -0.69 13.57
N PRO A 79 -10.45 0.07 14.68
CA PRO A 79 -11.32 -0.28 15.79
C PRO A 79 -12.76 -0.48 15.32
N SER A 80 -13.39 -1.59 15.71
CA SER A 80 -14.75 -1.92 15.29
C SER A 80 -15.44 -2.74 16.36
N ALA A 81 -16.62 -2.35 16.82
CA ALA A 81 -17.38 -3.12 17.82
C ALA A 81 -17.85 -4.49 17.31
N THR A 82 -17.92 -4.69 15.99
CA THR A 82 -18.46 -5.91 15.37
C THR A 82 -17.38 -6.90 14.91
N ALA A 83 -16.09 -6.55 15.00
CA ALA A 83 -15.01 -7.40 14.52
C ALA A 83 -14.79 -8.68 15.36
N GLY A 84 -15.25 -8.70 16.61
CA GLY A 84 -15.02 -9.79 17.56
C GLY A 84 -15.93 -11.02 17.41
N GLY A 85 -16.77 -11.14 16.37
CA GLY A 85 -17.53 -12.38 16.12
C GLY A 85 -18.54 -12.81 17.20
N GLY A 86 -18.89 -11.94 18.17
CA GLY A 86 -19.89 -12.19 19.20
C GLY A 86 -19.41 -11.92 20.63
N ALA A 87 -20.22 -12.31 21.63
CA ALA A 87 -19.98 -11.99 23.05
C ALA A 87 -18.72 -12.64 23.66
N CYS A 88 -18.21 -13.72 23.06
CA CYS A 88 -17.04 -14.46 23.56
C CYS A 88 -15.81 -14.31 22.67
N GLY A 89 -15.88 -13.57 21.56
CA GLY A 89 -14.75 -13.44 20.66
C GLY A 89 -13.90 -12.21 20.97
N SER A 90 -12.59 -12.40 20.85
CA SER A 90 -11.63 -11.30 21.02
C SER A 90 -11.84 -10.28 19.89
N ASN A 91 -11.99 -9.02 20.26
CA ASN A 91 -12.13 -7.94 19.31
C ASN A 91 -10.81 -7.19 19.15
N LEU A 92 -10.08 -7.54 18.09
CA LEU A 92 -8.81 -6.91 17.74
C LEU A 92 -8.97 -5.90 16.60
N GLY A 93 -10.19 -5.43 16.33
CA GLY A 93 -10.50 -4.55 15.20
C GLY A 93 -10.43 -5.26 13.85
N ILE A 94 -10.68 -4.51 12.78
CA ILE A 94 -10.58 -4.97 11.40
C ILE A 94 -9.16 -4.70 10.93
N ALA A 95 -8.43 -5.76 10.61
CA ALA A 95 -7.06 -5.65 10.13
C ALA A 95 -7.03 -5.79 8.61
N ARG A 96 -6.45 -4.81 7.91
CA ARG A 96 -6.33 -4.82 6.44
C ARG A 96 -4.87 -4.78 6.01
N SER A 97 -4.55 -5.53 4.96
CA SER A 97 -3.29 -5.36 4.22
C SER A 97 -3.61 -4.72 2.88
N TYR A 98 -3.07 -3.54 2.64
CA TYR A 98 -3.25 -2.78 1.40
C TYR A 98 -2.21 -3.17 0.36
N LEU A 99 -2.61 -3.17 -0.91
CA LEU A 99 -1.77 -3.38 -2.08
C LEU A 99 -2.14 -2.34 -3.14
N LEU A 100 -1.45 -1.21 -3.11
CA LEU A 100 -1.76 -0.06 -3.96
C LEU A 100 -0.65 0.21 -4.95
N SER A 101 -0.99 0.65 -6.14
CA SER A 101 -0.04 1.21 -7.10
C SER A 101 0.61 2.44 -6.48
N TYR A 102 1.95 2.49 -6.45
CA TYR A 102 2.67 3.66 -5.93
C TYR A 102 2.38 4.91 -6.77
N LYS A 103 1.99 4.74 -8.03
CA LYS A 103 1.79 5.82 -9.00
C LYS A 103 0.45 6.53 -8.78
N ASP A 104 -0.60 5.79 -8.46
CA ASP A 104 -1.97 6.28 -8.60
C ASP A 104 -2.98 5.66 -7.62
N ALA A 105 -2.52 4.90 -6.64
CA ALA A 105 -3.34 4.25 -5.61
C ALA A 105 -4.36 3.20 -6.12
N THR A 106 -4.30 2.82 -7.39
CA THR A 106 -5.15 1.75 -7.93
C THR A 106 -4.76 0.38 -7.35
N ALA A 107 -5.68 -0.57 -7.35
CA ALA A 107 -5.37 -1.95 -6.96
C ALA A 107 -4.44 -2.58 -8.01
N THR A 108 -3.41 -3.30 -7.55
CA THR A 108 -2.39 -3.88 -8.45
C THR A 108 -2.58 -5.36 -8.72
N THR A 109 -3.44 -6.03 -7.96
CA THR A 109 -3.58 -7.49 -7.96
C THR A 109 -5.00 -7.83 -7.61
N ASP A 110 -5.58 -8.84 -8.27
CA ASP A 110 -6.87 -9.41 -7.89
C ASP A 110 -6.66 -10.26 -6.63
N VAL A 111 -7.13 -9.76 -5.49
CA VAL A 111 -6.95 -10.40 -4.17
C VAL A 111 -8.21 -11.17 -3.74
N ASN A 112 -9.32 -10.97 -4.45
CA ASN A 112 -10.60 -11.64 -4.19
C ASN A 112 -10.92 -12.75 -5.20
N ALA A 113 -10.04 -12.99 -6.17
CA ALA A 113 -10.13 -14.01 -7.21
C ALA A 113 -11.39 -13.89 -8.10
N THR A 114 -11.86 -12.66 -8.34
CA THR A 114 -13.01 -12.41 -9.23
C THR A 114 -12.64 -12.42 -10.72
N GLY A 115 -11.34 -12.43 -11.05
CA GLY A 115 -10.83 -12.31 -12.41
C GLY A 115 -10.74 -10.87 -12.91
N THR A 116 -11.09 -9.89 -12.07
CA THR A 116 -11.06 -8.46 -12.38
C THR A 116 -10.43 -7.69 -11.25
N VAL A 117 -9.61 -6.67 -11.58
CA VAL A 117 -8.94 -5.85 -10.56
C VAL A 117 -9.76 -4.57 -10.35
N THR A 118 -10.33 -4.44 -9.17
CA THR A 118 -11.30 -3.39 -8.81
C THR A 118 -10.89 -2.67 -7.52
N THR A 119 -11.70 -1.71 -7.06
CA THR A 119 -11.48 -1.04 -5.76
C THR A 119 -11.49 -1.99 -4.58
N ALA A 120 -12.27 -3.07 -4.65
CA ALA A 120 -12.32 -4.10 -3.62
C ALA A 120 -10.98 -4.82 -3.47
N ASP A 121 -10.11 -4.72 -4.47
CA ASP A 121 -8.81 -5.39 -4.50
C ASP A 121 -7.67 -4.56 -3.90
N ARG A 122 -7.95 -3.32 -3.48
CA ARG A 122 -6.96 -2.45 -2.84
C ARG A 122 -6.46 -2.98 -1.50
N TYR A 123 -7.20 -3.90 -0.87
CA TYR A 123 -6.81 -4.52 0.38
C TYR A 123 -7.44 -5.89 0.61
N THR A 124 -6.83 -6.69 1.47
CA THR A 124 -7.43 -7.90 2.05
C THR A 124 -7.73 -7.71 3.52
N VAL A 125 -8.87 -8.22 3.99
CA VAL A 125 -9.18 -8.28 5.43
C VAL A 125 -8.62 -9.57 6.02
N HIS A 126 -7.92 -9.47 7.15
CA HIS A 126 -7.36 -10.63 7.85
C HIS A 126 -8.28 -11.11 8.97
N ALA A 127 -8.64 -12.39 8.91
CA ALA A 127 -9.38 -13.05 9.99
C ALA A 127 -8.59 -12.99 11.30
N GLY A 128 -9.30 -12.74 12.41
CA GLY A 128 -8.70 -12.56 13.73
C GLY A 128 -8.28 -11.12 14.06
N GLY A 129 -8.24 -10.22 13.07
CA GLY A 129 -7.93 -8.80 13.30
C GLY A 129 -6.49 -8.56 13.79
N GLY A 130 -6.29 -7.50 14.56
CA GLY A 130 -5.03 -7.17 15.21
C GLY A 130 -4.06 -6.32 14.38
N PHE A 131 -2.80 -6.32 14.79
CA PHE A 131 -1.75 -5.48 14.22
C PHE A 131 -0.78 -6.35 13.40
N LEU A 132 -1.05 -6.49 12.09
CA LEU A 132 -0.15 -7.25 11.24
C LEU A 132 1.26 -6.63 11.22
N PRO A 133 2.32 -7.45 11.31
CA PRO A 133 3.69 -6.96 11.27
C PRO A 133 3.99 -6.34 9.90
N SER A 134 4.94 -5.41 9.86
CA SER A 134 5.27 -4.69 8.62
C SER A 134 5.61 -5.64 7.47
N PRO A 135 5.13 -5.39 6.22
CA PRO A 135 5.37 -6.28 5.10
C PRO A 135 6.86 -6.39 4.75
N VAL A 136 7.40 -7.61 4.64
CA VAL A 136 8.81 -7.87 4.34
C VAL A 136 8.96 -8.57 3.00
N PRO A 137 9.72 -8.01 2.04
CA PRO A 137 9.98 -8.67 0.76
C PRO A 137 10.99 -9.81 0.94
N VAL A 138 10.70 -10.96 0.35
CA VAL A 138 11.54 -12.16 0.40
C VAL A 138 11.76 -12.75 -0.99
N ILE A 139 12.90 -13.40 -1.16
CA ILE A 139 13.20 -14.26 -2.31
C ILE A 139 13.67 -15.59 -1.74
N VAL A 140 12.97 -16.66 -2.08
CA VAL A 140 13.25 -18.01 -1.58
C VAL A 140 13.35 -18.99 -2.74
N THR A 141 14.18 -20.02 -2.57
CA THR A 141 14.28 -21.13 -3.54
C THR A 141 13.62 -22.36 -2.93
N ILE A 142 12.60 -22.89 -3.60
CA ILE A 142 11.85 -24.08 -3.16
C ILE A 142 11.88 -25.07 -4.33
N ALA A 143 12.41 -26.28 -4.10
CA ALA A 143 12.56 -27.32 -5.12
C ALA A 143 13.26 -26.83 -6.41
N GLY A 144 14.30 -26.00 -6.27
CA GLY A 144 15.05 -25.44 -7.41
C GLY A 144 14.37 -24.30 -8.15
N LYS A 145 13.14 -23.92 -7.77
CA LYS A 145 12.42 -22.77 -8.33
C LYS A 145 12.48 -21.57 -7.39
N LYS A 146 12.71 -20.38 -7.95
CA LYS A 146 12.69 -19.13 -7.18
C LYS A 146 11.27 -18.59 -7.05
N TYR A 147 10.97 -18.12 -5.86
CA TYR A 147 9.72 -17.45 -5.50
C TYR A 147 10.06 -16.09 -4.91
N GLN A 148 9.38 -15.06 -5.40
CA GLN A 148 9.38 -13.72 -4.81
C GLN A 148 8.04 -13.48 -4.16
N ALA A 149 8.06 -12.96 -2.94
CA ALA A 149 6.85 -12.61 -2.21
C ALA A 149 7.11 -11.44 -1.28
N VAL A 150 6.03 -10.90 -0.73
CA VAL A 150 6.01 -10.02 0.44
C VAL A 150 5.21 -10.73 1.51
N ILE A 151 5.81 -10.87 2.70
CA ILE A 151 5.23 -11.59 3.82
C ILE A 151 4.86 -10.60 4.92
N SER A 152 3.63 -10.71 5.42
CA SER A 152 3.08 -9.93 6.52
C SER A 152 2.33 -10.90 7.46
N GLY A 153 3.01 -11.34 8.52
CA GLY A 153 2.48 -12.38 9.41
C GLY A 153 2.32 -13.70 8.66
N THR A 154 1.09 -14.20 8.57
CA THR A 154 0.73 -15.40 7.79
C THR A 154 0.31 -15.07 6.35
N SER A 155 0.22 -13.79 5.98
CA SER A 155 -0.13 -13.38 4.63
C SER A 155 1.10 -13.39 3.73
N VAL A 156 0.96 -14.03 2.56
CA VAL A 156 1.97 -14.07 1.51
C VAL A 156 1.37 -13.48 0.25
N GLN A 157 1.94 -12.38 -0.23
CA GLN A 157 1.48 -11.68 -1.43
C GLN A 157 2.58 -11.67 -2.48
N ASN A 158 2.24 -11.87 -3.74
CA ASN A 158 3.17 -11.70 -4.85
C ASN A 158 2.76 -10.50 -5.71
N PRO A 159 3.36 -9.31 -5.51
CA PRO A 159 3.07 -8.13 -6.33
C PRO A 159 3.63 -8.22 -7.75
N GLY A 160 4.17 -9.37 -8.16
CA GLY A 160 4.72 -9.61 -9.50
C GLY A 160 6.06 -8.90 -9.74
N GLY A 161 6.33 -8.63 -11.02
CA GLY A 161 7.55 -7.99 -11.50
C GLY A 161 8.66 -8.98 -11.89
N LEU A 162 9.86 -8.44 -12.13
CA LEU A 162 11.02 -9.23 -12.53
C LEU A 162 11.45 -10.19 -11.42
N THR A 163 11.81 -11.41 -11.79
CA THR A 163 12.41 -12.37 -10.86
C THR A 163 13.83 -11.90 -10.53
N LEU A 164 14.07 -11.55 -9.28
CA LEU A 164 15.38 -11.13 -8.80
C LEU A 164 16.16 -12.32 -8.23
N GLU A 165 17.49 -12.22 -8.26
CA GLU A 165 18.37 -13.27 -7.76
C GLU A 165 18.40 -13.33 -6.23
N THR A 166 18.62 -12.18 -5.59
CA THR A 166 18.65 -12.02 -4.13
C THR A 166 18.37 -10.55 -3.75
N ARG A 167 17.92 -10.32 -2.52
CA ARG A 167 17.77 -8.98 -1.93
C ARG A 167 18.70 -8.88 -0.73
N ILE A 168 19.71 -8.03 -0.86
CA ILE A 168 20.65 -7.76 0.23
C ILE A 168 20.28 -6.40 0.82
N ARG A 169 19.99 -6.37 2.12
CA ARG A 169 19.79 -5.11 2.83
C ARG A 169 21.13 -4.43 2.99
N THR A 170 21.29 -3.30 2.31
CA THR A 170 22.49 -2.45 2.40
C THR A 170 22.18 -1.24 3.26
N TYR A 171 23.04 -0.95 4.23
CA TYR A 171 22.95 0.24 5.06
C TYR A 171 23.95 1.29 4.55
N TRP A 172 23.49 2.52 4.40
CA TRP A 172 24.39 3.64 4.17
C TRP A 172 25.25 3.85 5.42
N ARG A 173 26.58 3.83 5.26
CA ARG A 173 27.51 4.21 6.32
C ARG A 173 28.39 5.35 5.85
N ARG A 174 28.53 6.38 6.67
CA ARG A 174 29.57 7.40 6.50
C ARG A 174 30.83 6.89 7.17
N LYS A 175 31.91 6.68 6.41
CA LYS A 175 33.22 6.39 6.98
C LYS A 175 33.69 7.68 7.67
N ILE A 176 33.90 7.62 8.98
CA ILE A 176 34.57 8.69 9.73
C ILE A 176 36.03 8.27 9.75
N GLU A 177 36.87 9.05 9.06
CA GLU A 177 38.33 8.98 9.15
C GLU A 177 38.83 10.01 10.15
#